data_AF-A0A352S4E1-F1
#
_entry.id   AF-A0A352S4E1-F1
#
_cell.length_a   1.000
_cell.length_b   1.000
_cell.length_c   1.000
_cell.angle_alpha   90.00
_cell.angle_beta   90.00
_cell.angle_gamma   90.00
#
_symmetry.space_group_name_H-M   'P 1'
#
loop_
_entity.id
_entity.type
_entity.pdbx_description
1 polymer ?
#
loop_
_entity_poly.entity_id
_entity_poly.type
_entity_poly.pdbx_seq_one_letter_code
_entity_poly.pdbx_strand_id
1 'polypeptide(L)'
;TLGFLTEAANTVGGYVAGALPQQGGANAQAMLDAPRRAYIVLNAEPEFDAADGRKALAALNQAGTVVVLSPFRSEAALQYADVILPVAPFTETAGTFVNAEGKAQSFNGVVRALGESRPGWKVLRVLGNLLEVPGFDFDTAEAVRDAALARPVAEQLNNSTDAPIRVTAAAANGVERIADVPIYHADPIVRRADSLQLTAAARRAMQVSLSSDLFAKLGVQAGDPVRVMQDGASVVLPAALEATLPANTVRVPAATEAAVTLGALFGNVTVEKAIDLPAGNNAAATATA
;
A
#
# COMPACT_ATOMS: atom_id res chain seq x y z
N THR A 1 -4.33 17.76 -24.64
CA THR A 1 -4.34 16.34 -24.23
C THR A 1 -3.97 16.28 -22.77
N LEU A 2 -4.75 15.59 -21.93
CA LEU A 2 -4.38 15.34 -20.54
C LEU A 2 -3.43 14.12 -20.53
N GLY A 3 -2.27 14.24 -19.89
CA GLY A 3 -1.38 13.10 -19.63
C GLY A 3 -1.57 12.63 -18.19
N PHE A 4 -1.43 11.33 -17.94
CA PHE A 4 -1.46 10.78 -16.59
C PHE A 4 -0.03 10.52 -16.14
N LEU A 5 0.27 10.91 -14.90
CA LEU A 5 1.51 10.50 -14.26
C LEU A 5 1.30 9.13 -13.62
N THR A 6 2.36 8.33 -13.59
CA THR A 6 2.33 7.07 -12.86
C THR A 6 2.20 7.29 -11.36
N GLU A 7 1.47 6.41 -10.69
CA GLU A 7 1.20 6.49 -9.25
C GLU A 7 2.47 6.30 -8.39
N ALA A 8 3.32 5.32 -8.74
CA ALA A 8 4.50 4.95 -7.95
C ALA A 8 5.79 4.88 -8.79
N ALA A 9 6.93 4.88 -8.10
CA ALA A 9 8.27 5.05 -8.68
C ALA A 9 8.68 4.00 -9.74
N ASN A 10 8.13 2.78 -9.66
CA ASN A 10 8.42 1.69 -10.60
C ASN A 10 7.18 1.18 -11.36
N THR A 11 6.13 2.01 -11.44
CA THR A 11 4.89 1.63 -12.13
C THR A 11 5.18 1.24 -13.58
N VAL A 12 5.92 2.09 -14.31
CA VAL A 12 6.31 1.80 -15.71
C VAL A 12 7.01 0.45 -15.81
N GLY A 13 7.93 0.15 -14.87
CA GLY A 13 8.63 -1.12 -14.79
C GLY A 13 7.69 -2.33 -14.69
N GLY A 14 6.66 -2.22 -13.85
CA GLY A 14 5.61 -3.25 -13.74
C GLY A 14 4.85 -3.44 -15.06
N TYR A 15 4.45 -2.35 -15.71
CA TYR A 15 3.73 -2.42 -17.00
C TYR A 15 4.59 -3.07 -18.09
N VAL A 16 5.85 -2.65 -18.26
CA VAL A 16 6.73 -3.22 -19.31
C VAL A 16 7.14 -4.66 -19.01
N ALA A 17 7.25 -5.05 -17.74
CA ALA A 17 7.45 -6.44 -17.34
C ALA A 17 6.19 -7.31 -17.48
N GLY A 18 5.05 -6.73 -17.88
CA GLY A 18 3.80 -7.44 -18.05
C GLY A 18 3.10 -7.83 -16.75
N ALA A 19 3.40 -7.15 -15.64
CA ALA A 19 2.75 -7.32 -14.32
C ALA A 19 1.31 -6.76 -14.30
N LEU A 20 0.54 -7.19 -15.29
CA LEU A 20 -0.85 -6.90 -15.54
C LEU A 20 -1.60 -8.22 -15.66
N PRO A 21 -2.92 -8.23 -15.47
CA PRO A 21 -3.69 -9.42 -15.77
C PRO A 21 -3.51 -9.84 -17.23
N GLN A 22 -2.93 -11.01 -17.44
CA GLN A 22 -2.72 -11.61 -18.76
C GLN A 22 -3.79 -12.68 -19.02
N GLN A 23 -4.08 -12.95 -20.28
CA GLN A 23 -4.91 -14.09 -20.71
C GLN A 23 -6.27 -14.18 -20.00
N GLY A 24 -6.92 -13.03 -19.75
CA GLY A 24 -8.21 -12.96 -19.04
C GLY A 24 -8.11 -13.11 -17.52
N GLY A 25 -6.91 -13.01 -16.96
CA GLY A 25 -6.68 -12.99 -15.52
C GLY A 25 -7.42 -11.86 -14.81
N ALA A 26 -7.63 -12.03 -13.49
CA ALA A 26 -8.25 -11.02 -12.65
C ALA A 26 -7.25 -9.93 -12.23
N ASN A 27 -7.72 -8.69 -12.14
CA ASN A 27 -6.95 -7.60 -11.48
C ASN A 27 -7.02 -7.74 -9.94
N ALA A 28 -6.21 -6.95 -9.23
CA ALA A 28 -6.13 -7.00 -7.77
C ALA A 28 -7.51 -6.88 -7.09
N GLN A 29 -8.32 -5.89 -7.48
CA GLN A 29 -9.66 -5.73 -6.94
C GLN A 29 -10.54 -6.97 -7.18
N ALA A 30 -10.60 -7.49 -8.40
CA ALA A 30 -11.37 -8.69 -8.71
C ALA A 30 -10.87 -9.96 -7.99
N MET A 31 -9.57 -10.03 -7.70
CA MET A 31 -9.00 -11.11 -6.88
C MET A 31 -9.40 -11.00 -5.40
N LEU A 32 -9.65 -9.80 -4.88
CA LEU A 32 -10.12 -9.60 -3.50
C LEU A 32 -11.65 -9.66 -3.39
N ASP A 33 -12.38 -9.20 -4.41
CA ASP A 33 -13.85 -9.24 -4.48
C ASP A 33 -14.39 -10.66 -4.57
N ALA A 34 -13.68 -11.53 -5.29
CA ALA A 34 -13.95 -12.95 -5.36
C ALA A 34 -12.70 -13.71 -4.89
N PRO A 35 -12.67 -14.14 -3.61
CA PRO A 35 -11.49 -14.75 -3.01
C PRO A 35 -10.93 -15.93 -3.83
N ARG A 36 -9.60 -16.01 -3.91
CA ARG A 36 -8.90 -17.04 -4.69
C ARG A 36 -8.54 -18.22 -3.80
N ARG A 37 -8.38 -19.39 -4.44
CA ARG A 37 -7.92 -20.61 -3.74
C ARG A 37 -6.51 -20.44 -3.17
N ALA A 38 -5.67 -19.64 -3.81
CA ALA A 38 -4.31 -19.37 -3.39
C ALA A 38 -3.93 -17.92 -3.67
N TYR A 39 -3.12 -17.33 -2.78
CA TYR A 39 -2.48 -16.03 -3.00
C TYR A 39 -0.95 -16.15 -2.86
N ILE A 40 -0.23 -15.46 -3.74
CA ILE A 40 1.19 -15.14 -3.56
C ILE A 40 1.27 -13.64 -3.35
N VAL A 41 1.68 -13.22 -2.16
CA VAL A 41 1.80 -11.81 -1.77
C VAL A 41 3.28 -11.46 -1.77
N LEU A 42 3.73 -10.68 -2.76
CA LEU A 42 5.13 -10.30 -2.91
C LEU A 42 5.33 -8.83 -2.53
N ASN A 43 6.08 -8.60 -1.44
CA ASN A 43 6.49 -7.28 -0.97
C ASN A 43 5.31 -6.28 -0.88
N ALA A 44 4.16 -6.78 -0.43
CA ALA A 44 2.96 -6.00 -0.19
C ALA A 44 2.40 -6.39 1.19
N GLU A 45 1.79 -5.43 1.86
CA GLU A 45 1.03 -5.57 3.10
C GLU A 45 -0.43 -5.23 2.76
N PRO A 46 -1.26 -6.20 2.30
CA PRO A 46 -2.60 -5.93 1.76
C PRO A 46 -3.52 -5.19 2.73
N GLU A 47 -3.27 -5.31 4.04
CA GLU A 47 -3.93 -4.51 5.06
C GLU A 47 -3.73 -2.99 4.82
N PHE A 48 -2.53 -2.56 4.43
CA PHE A 48 -2.18 -1.15 4.21
C PHE A 48 -2.23 -0.73 2.73
N ASP A 49 -1.95 -1.66 1.81
CA ASP A 49 -1.71 -1.39 0.40
C ASP A 49 -2.98 -1.51 -0.46
N ALA A 50 -4.04 -2.13 0.04
CA ALA A 50 -5.30 -2.27 -0.68
C ALA A 50 -6.23 -1.05 -0.48
N ALA A 51 -7.06 -0.78 -1.48
CA ALA A 51 -8.11 0.25 -1.39
C ALA A 51 -9.18 -0.03 -0.31
N ASP A 52 -9.27 -1.28 0.15
CA ASP A 52 -10.04 -1.69 1.31
C ASP A 52 -9.27 -2.82 2.02
N GLY A 53 -8.50 -2.44 3.04
CA GLY A 53 -7.66 -3.37 3.79
C GLY A 53 -8.47 -4.46 4.50
N ARG A 54 -9.68 -4.14 5.00
CA ARG A 54 -10.57 -5.13 5.63
C ARG A 54 -11.03 -6.18 4.63
N LYS A 55 -11.43 -5.74 3.43
CA LYS A 55 -11.82 -6.65 2.36
C LYS A 55 -10.65 -7.50 1.89
N ALA A 56 -9.45 -6.92 1.81
CA ALA A 56 -8.24 -7.65 1.49
C ALA A 56 -7.99 -8.76 2.51
N LEU A 57 -7.94 -8.43 3.81
CA LEU A 57 -7.74 -9.41 4.87
C LEU A 57 -8.84 -10.48 4.89
N ALA A 58 -10.09 -10.11 4.66
CA ALA A 58 -11.19 -11.08 4.57
C ALA A 58 -11.00 -12.06 3.40
N ALA A 59 -10.49 -11.60 2.26
CA ALA A 59 -10.22 -12.45 1.10
C ALA A 59 -9.04 -13.40 1.33
N LEU A 60 -7.95 -12.90 1.92
CA LEU A 60 -6.78 -13.73 2.24
C LEU A 60 -7.13 -14.82 3.28
N ASN A 61 -7.92 -14.48 4.31
CA ASN A 61 -8.36 -15.45 5.32
C ASN A 61 -9.34 -16.52 4.79
N GLN A 62 -9.97 -16.28 3.64
CA GLN A 62 -10.83 -17.27 2.96
C GLN A 62 -10.07 -18.16 1.98
N ALA A 63 -8.81 -17.84 1.70
CA ALA A 63 -8.01 -18.61 0.76
C ALA A 63 -7.70 -20.01 1.31
N GLY A 64 -7.52 -20.96 0.40
CA GLY A 64 -7.00 -22.28 0.77
C GLY A 64 -5.50 -22.25 1.07
N THR A 65 -4.76 -21.30 0.49
CA THR A 65 -3.38 -21.03 0.91
C THR A 65 -2.93 -19.59 0.63
N VAL A 66 -2.06 -19.05 1.48
CA VAL A 66 -1.40 -17.76 1.29
C VAL A 66 0.10 -17.89 1.52
N VAL A 67 0.87 -17.55 0.50
CA VAL A 67 2.34 -17.50 0.54
C VAL A 67 2.78 -16.05 0.50
N VAL A 68 3.46 -15.59 1.55
CA VAL A 68 3.98 -14.22 1.67
C VAL A 68 5.49 -14.20 1.43
N LEU A 69 5.94 -13.36 0.50
CA LEU A 69 7.34 -13.07 0.24
C LEU A 69 7.61 -11.64 0.75
N SER A 70 8.23 -11.50 1.92
CA SER A 70 8.44 -10.19 2.55
C SER A 70 9.86 -10.04 3.14
N PRO A 71 10.44 -8.82 3.12
CA PRO A 71 11.64 -8.49 3.89
C PRO A 71 11.35 -8.25 5.38
N PHE A 72 10.09 -8.02 5.75
CA PHE A 72 9.69 -7.69 7.12
C PHE A 72 8.69 -8.68 7.70
N ARG A 73 8.77 -8.87 9.01
CA ARG A 73 7.72 -9.50 9.80
C ARG A 73 6.54 -8.51 9.92
N SER A 74 5.34 -8.95 9.58
CA SER A 74 4.08 -8.24 9.81
C SER A 74 3.22 -9.09 10.75
N GLU A 75 2.63 -8.47 11.77
CA GLU A 75 1.72 -9.16 12.69
C GLU A 75 0.44 -9.61 11.99
N ALA A 76 -0.07 -8.79 11.06
CA ALA A 76 -1.21 -9.19 10.22
C ALA A 76 -0.85 -10.35 9.30
N ALA A 77 0.34 -10.34 8.67
CA ALA A 77 0.78 -11.45 7.83
C ALA A 77 0.88 -12.78 8.58
N LEU A 78 1.25 -12.77 9.86
CA LEU A 78 1.26 -13.98 10.68
C LEU A 78 -0.12 -14.59 10.91
N GLN A 79 -1.18 -13.80 10.75
CA GLN A 79 -2.56 -14.28 10.94
C GLN A 79 -3.11 -14.92 9.66
N TYR A 80 -2.74 -14.41 8.48
CA TYR A 80 -3.31 -14.87 7.21
C TYR A 80 -2.37 -15.75 6.37
N ALA A 81 -1.06 -15.78 6.64
CA ALA A 81 -0.10 -16.52 5.84
C ALA A 81 0.09 -17.96 6.36
N ASP A 82 0.06 -18.94 5.45
CA ASP A 82 0.49 -20.31 5.76
C ASP A 82 2.01 -20.45 5.68
N VAL A 83 2.63 -19.67 4.78
CA VAL A 83 4.07 -19.69 4.54
C VAL A 83 4.57 -18.26 4.39
N ILE A 84 5.64 -17.93 5.12
CA ILE A 84 6.37 -16.68 4.96
C ILE A 84 7.78 -17.01 4.48
N LEU A 85 8.11 -16.56 3.27
CA LEU A 85 9.42 -16.71 2.65
C LEU A 85 10.19 -15.38 2.77
N PRO A 86 11.31 -15.34 3.51
CA PRO A 86 12.07 -14.10 3.68
C PRO A 86 12.75 -13.71 2.37
N VAL A 87 12.40 -12.54 1.84
CA VAL A 87 13.05 -11.98 0.65
C VAL A 87 13.88 -10.75 0.98
N ALA A 88 14.97 -10.54 0.25
CA ALA A 88 15.86 -9.40 0.45
C ALA A 88 15.21 -8.09 -0.05
N PRO A 89 15.31 -6.97 0.71
CA PRO A 89 14.94 -5.65 0.21
C PRO A 89 15.91 -5.18 -0.89
N PHE A 90 15.55 -4.11 -1.62
CA PHE A 90 16.34 -3.62 -2.75
C PHE A 90 17.80 -3.26 -2.38
N THR A 91 18.08 -2.94 -1.11
CA THR A 91 19.42 -2.64 -0.60
C THR A 91 20.33 -3.87 -0.54
N GLU A 92 19.78 -5.08 -0.61
CA GLU A 92 20.48 -6.36 -0.41
C GLU A 92 20.44 -7.27 -1.65
N THR A 93 19.77 -6.85 -2.72
CA THR A 93 19.66 -7.60 -3.98
C THR A 93 19.99 -6.72 -5.17
N ALA A 94 20.48 -7.34 -6.25
CA ALA A 94 20.49 -6.68 -7.55
C ALA A 94 19.06 -6.60 -8.13
N GLY A 95 18.81 -5.57 -8.91
CA GLY A 95 17.51 -5.32 -9.53
C GLY A 95 17.57 -4.17 -10.53
N THR A 96 16.43 -3.87 -11.15
CA THR A 96 16.29 -2.73 -12.07
C THR A 96 14.93 -2.10 -11.87
N PHE A 97 14.90 -0.78 -11.66
CA PHE A 97 13.68 0.00 -11.71
C PHE A 97 13.57 0.71 -13.06
N VAL A 98 12.34 1.03 -13.47
CA VAL A 98 12.07 1.88 -14.63
C VAL A 98 11.24 3.05 -14.14
N ASN A 99 11.82 4.25 -14.24
CA ASN A 99 11.16 5.47 -13.76
C ASN A 99 10.00 5.91 -14.67
N ALA A 100 9.32 6.99 -14.29
CA ALA A 100 8.19 7.55 -15.03
C ALA A 100 8.52 7.98 -16.48
N GLU A 101 9.79 8.28 -16.78
CA GLU A 101 10.27 8.63 -18.13
C GLU A 101 10.63 7.39 -18.97
N GLY A 102 10.47 6.19 -18.41
CA GLY A 102 10.85 4.94 -19.07
C GLY A 102 12.35 4.60 -19.00
N LYS A 103 13.11 5.28 -18.14
CA LYS A 103 14.55 5.03 -18.00
C LYS A 103 14.79 3.85 -17.04
N ALA A 104 15.44 2.82 -17.55
CA ALA A 104 15.92 1.71 -16.74
C ALA A 104 17.11 2.12 -15.86
N GLN A 105 17.06 1.74 -14.58
CA GLN A 105 18.02 2.07 -13.54
C GLN A 105 18.38 0.79 -12.78
N SER A 106 19.43 0.12 -13.24
CA SER A 106 19.95 -1.08 -12.56
C SER A 106 20.74 -0.71 -11.31
N PHE A 107 20.64 -1.55 -10.29
CA PHE A 107 21.35 -1.41 -9.03
C PHE A 107 21.83 -2.78 -8.53
N ASN A 108 22.84 -2.74 -7.66
CA ASN A 108 23.35 -3.91 -6.95
C ASN A 108 23.04 -3.78 -5.46
N GLY A 109 22.98 -4.90 -4.76
CA GLY A 109 22.93 -4.89 -3.29
C GLY A 109 24.16 -4.19 -2.73
N VAL A 110 23.95 -3.25 -1.80
CA VAL A 110 25.01 -2.50 -1.13
C VAL A 110 25.56 -3.24 0.09
N VAL A 111 24.79 -4.22 0.57
CA VAL A 111 25.17 -5.14 1.65
C VAL A 111 24.73 -6.57 1.29
N ARG A 112 25.24 -7.55 2.02
CA ARG A 112 24.80 -8.94 1.87
C ARG A 112 23.39 -9.11 2.44
N ALA A 113 22.64 -10.03 1.85
CA ALA A 113 21.34 -10.45 2.34
C ALA A 113 21.39 -10.82 3.84
N LEU A 114 20.46 -10.28 4.62
CA LEU A 114 20.40 -10.51 6.06
C LEU A 114 19.90 -11.94 6.36
N GLY A 115 20.67 -12.68 7.16
CA GLY A 115 20.31 -14.02 7.60
C GLY A 115 20.12 -14.98 6.43
N GLU A 116 18.94 -15.63 6.39
CA GLU A 116 18.58 -16.57 5.33
C GLU A 116 17.74 -15.96 4.21
N SER A 117 17.59 -14.63 4.17
CA SER A 117 16.83 -13.98 3.11
C SER A 117 17.43 -14.27 1.74
N ARG A 118 16.57 -14.30 0.73
CA ARG A 118 16.95 -14.57 -0.67
C ARG A 118 16.43 -13.46 -1.57
N PRO A 119 17.12 -13.12 -2.67
CA PRO A 119 16.55 -12.25 -3.69
C PRO A 119 15.16 -12.73 -4.14
N GLY A 120 14.15 -11.85 -4.13
CA GLY A 120 12.77 -12.23 -4.44
C GLY A 120 12.63 -12.90 -5.82
N TRP A 121 13.37 -12.43 -6.82
CA TRP A 121 13.39 -13.04 -8.15
C TRP A 121 13.90 -14.49 -8.13
N LYS A 122 14.86 -14.84 -7.26
CA LYS A 122 15.35 -16.22 -7.12
C LYS A 122 14.30 -17.12 -6.48
N VAL A 123 13.56 -16.60 -5.51
CA VAL A 123 12.45 -17.34 -4.89
C VAL A 123 11.35 -17.62 -5.91
N LEU A 124 10.91 -16.59 -6.64
CA LEU A 124 9.93 -16.75 -7.73
C LEU A 124 10.41 -17.71 -8.81
N ARG A 125 11.70 -17.65 -9.17
CA ARG A 125 12.35 -18.58 -10.09
C ARG A 125 12.21 -20.03 -9.65
N VAL A 126 12.60 -20.32 -8.42
CA VAL A 126 12.51 -21.68 -7.87
C VAL A 126 11.06 -22.13 -7.78
N LEU A 127 10.14 -21.26 -7.36
CA LEU A 127 8.70 -21.56 -7.33
C LEU A 127 8.15 -21.88 -8.72
N GLY A 128 8.50 -21.09 -9.74
CA GLY A 128 8.11 -21.36 -11.13
C GLY A 128 8.59 -22.72 -11.61
N ASN A 129 9.85 -23.07 -11.33
CA ASN A 129 10.41 -24.37 -11.68
C ASN A 129 9.73 -25.54 -10.93
N LEU A 130 9.45 -25.39 -9.63
CA LEU A 130 8.75 -26.41 -8.85
C LEU A 130 7.29 -26.61 -9.30
N LEU A 131 6.67 -25.56 -9.83
CA LEU A 131 5.32 -25.59 -10.39
C LEU A 131 5.31 -25.94 -11.89
N GLU A 132 6.48 -26.29 -12.46
CA GLU A 132 6.66 -26.63 -13.87
C GLU A 132 6.15 -25.54 -14.84
N VAL A 133 6.24 -24.27 -14.42
CA VAL A 133 5.88 -23.12 -15.24
C VAL A 133 7.08 -22.76 -16.13
N PRO A 134 6.89 -22.65 -17.46
CA PRO A 134 7.99 -22.30 -18.36
C PRO A 134 8.47 -20.86 -18.16
N GLY A 135 9.71 -20.58 -18.57
CA GLY A 135 10.27 -19.23 -18.58
C GLY A 135 10.85 -18.77 -17.25
N PHE A 136 11.22 -19.71 -16.36
CA PHE A 136 11.89 -19.42 -15.08
C PHE A 136 13.35 -19.93 -15.03
N ASP A 137 13.99 -20.11 -16.18
CA ASP A 137 15.37 -20.61 -16.29
C ASP A 137 16.42 -19.49 -16.27
N PHE A 138 16.31 -18.54 -15.35
CA PHE A 138 17.22 -17.40 -15.24
C PHE A 138 18.32 -17.62 -14.18
N ASP A 139 19.58 -17.32 -14.51
CA ASP A 139 20.68 -17.45 -13.56
C ASP A 139 21.10 -16.13 -12.90
N THR A 140 20.75 -14.99 -13.51
CA THR A 140 21.15 -13.66 -13.06
C THR A 140 20.01 -12.65 -13.11
N ALA A 141 20.11 -11.57 -12.32
CA ALA A 141 19.14 -10.48 -12.34
C ALA A 141 19.17 -9.71 -13.66
N GLU A 142 20.34 -9.65 -14.31
CA GLU A 142 20.55 -9.06 -15.62
C GLU A 142 19.80 -9.85 -16.71
N ALA A 143 19.82 -11.18 -16.66
CA ALA A 143 19.06 -12.01 -17.60
C ALA A 143 17.55 -11.79 -17.45
N VAL A 144 17.06 -11.67 -16.21
CA VAL A 144 15.65 -11.30 -15.92
C VAL A 144 15.33 -9.91 -16.48
N ARG A 145 16.20 -8.92 -16.25
CA ARG A 145 16.05 -7.56 -16.78
C ARG A 145 16.00 -7.57 -18.30
N ASP A 146 16.93 -8.25 -18.96
CA ASP A 146 17.05 -8.26 -20.42
C ASP A 146 15.82 -8.92 -21.06
N ALA A 147 15.29 -9.97 -20.43
CA ALA A 147 14.01 -10.57 -20.84
C ALA A 147 12.83 -9.61 -20.65
N ALA A 148 12.73 -8.96 -19.49
CA ALA A 148 11.65 -8.02 -19.19
C ALA A 148 11.70 -6.73 -20.03
N LEU A 149 12.89 -6.31 -20.46
CA LEU A 149 13.14 -5.10 -21.24
C LEU A 149 13.56 -5.42 -22.68
N ALA A 150 13.15 -6.56 -23.22
CA ALA A 150 13.48 -6.99 -24.58
C ALA A 150 13.00 -6.02 -25.67
N ARG A 151 12.02 -5.18 -25.36
CA ARG A 151 11.52 -4.09 -26.21
C ARG A 151 11.92 -2.73 -25.62
N PRO A 152 12.29 -1.74 -26.46
CA PRO A 152 12.56 -0.39 -25.98
C PRO A 152 11.38 0.15 -25.16
N VAL A 153 11.65 0.65 -23.96
CA VAL A 153 10.59 1.16 -23.06
C VAL A 153 9.88 2.37 -23.66
N ALA A 154 10.64 3.30 -24.27
CA ALA A 154 10.09 4.52 -24.85
C ALA A 154 9.00 4.27 -25.90
N GLU A 155 9.11 3.18 -26.66
CA GLU A 155 8.14 2.80 -27.69
C GLU A 155 6.85 2.21 -27.12
N GLN A 156 6.84 1.86 -25.82
CA GLN A 156 5.71 1.26 -25.12
C GLN A 156 4.94 2.28 -24.27
N LEU A 157 5.51 3.47 -24.03
CA LEU A 157 4.87 4.52 -23.25
C LEU A 157 3.69 5.10 -24.02
N ASN A 158 2.50 5.06 -23.41
CA ASN A 158 1.29 5.60 -23.99
C ASN A 158 0.36 6.15 -22.90
N ASN A 159 -0.16 7.36 -23.12
CA ASN A 159 -1.16 8.01 -22.25
C ASN A 159 -2.58 7.95 -22.84
N SER A 160 -2.75 7.33 -23.99
CA SER A 160 -4.07 7.13 -24.61
C SER A 160 -4.86 6.14 -23.77
N THR A 161 -6.11 6.47 -23.50
CA THR A 161 -7.01 5.62 -22.74
C THR A 161 -8.42 5.71 -23.31
N ASP A 162 -9.04 4.55 -23.49
CA ASP A 162 -10.47 4.43 -23.78
C ASP A 162 -11.26 4.09 -22.51
N ALA A 163 -10.61 4.19 -21.33
CA ALA A 163 -11.27 3.92 -20.06
C ALA A 163 -12.43 4.93 -19.88
N PRO A 164 -13.67 4.43 -19.66
CA PRO A 164 -14.80 5.33 -19.50
C PRO A 164 -14.63 6.12 -18.20
N ILE A 165 -14.89 7.43 -18.26
CA ILE A 165 -15.02 8.24 -17.05
C ILE A 165 -16.30 7.78 -16.36
N ARG A 166 -16.15 7.07 -15.24
CA ARG A 166 -17.26 6.66 -14.39
C ARG A 166 -17.41 7.67 -13.26
N VAL A 167 -18.37 8.57 -13.39
CA VAL A 167 -18.81 9.42 -12.29
C VAL A 167 -20.06 8.79 -11.71
N THR A 168 -19.91 8.04 -10.63
CA THR A 168 -21.04 7.72 -9.75
C THR A 168 -21.33 8.96 -8.92
N ALA A 169 -22.41 9.67 -9.24
CA ALA A 169 -22.89 10.77 -8.42
C ALA A 169 -23.39 10.21 -7.08
N ALA A 170 -22.53 10.20 -6.06
CA ALA A 170 -22.97 10.07 -4.69
C ALA A 170 -23.24 11.47 -4.15
N ALA A 171 -24.46 11.98 -4.38
CA ALA A 171 -24.99 13.04 -3.52
C ALA A 171 -25.38 12.39 -2.19
N ALA A 172 -24.39 12.08 -1.36
CA ALA A 172 -24.64 11.63 -0.02
C ALA A 172 -24.68 12.87 0.90
N ASN A 173 -25.84 13.12 1.51
CA ASN A 173 -25.89 13.96 2.70
C ASN A 173 -25.03 13.28 3.77
N GLY A 174 -23.96 13.92 4.22
CA GLY A 174 -23.07 13.35 5.23
C GLY A 174 -21.67 13.96 5.20
N VAL A 175 -20.80 13.45 6.06
CA VAL A 175 -19.36 13.76 6.02
C VAL A 175 -18.69 12.74 5.09
N GLU A 176 -17.92 13.22 4.13
CA GLU A 176 -17.14 12.38 3.21
C GLU A 176 -15.71 12.20 3.71
N ARG A 177 -15.22 10.97 3.72
CA ARG A 177 -13.82 10.68 4.01
C ARG A 177 -12.96 10.90 2.76
N ILE A 178 -11.91 11.67 2.93
CA ILE A 178 -10.78 11.75 2.00
C ILE A 178 -9.63 10.97 2.62
N ALA A 179 -9.09 10.00 1.90
CA ALA A 179 -7.85 9.34 2.30
C ALA A 179 -6.76 9.62 1.27
N ASP A 180 -5.57 9.93 1.77
CA ASP A 180 -4.31 9.92 1.04
C ASP A 180 -3.40 8.83 1.62
N VAL A 181 -2.44 8.36 0.83
CA VAL A 181 -1.36 7.49 1.32
C VAL A 181 -0.19 8.39 1.72
N PRO A 182 0.13 8.51 3.02
CA PRO A 182 1.23 9.36 3.46
C PRO A 182 2.57 8.84 2.95
N ILE A 183 3.48 9.76 2.62
CA ILE A 183 4.79 9.42 2.02
C ILE A 183 5.66 8.48 2.87
N TYR A 184 5.50 8.50 4.19
CA TYR A 184 6.23 7.62 5.11
C TYR A 184 5.40 6.41 5.57
N HIS A 185 4.28 6.17 4.90
CA HIS A 185 3.42 5.00 5.07
C HIS A 185 3.16 4.26 3.74
N ALA A 186 3.81 4.69 2.65
CA ALA A 186 3.55 4.20 1.30
C ALA A 186 4.09 2.78 1.04
N ASP A 187 5.07 2.32 1.81
CA ASP A 187 5.65 0.98 1.64
C ASP A 187 6.20 0.42 2.97
N PRO A 188 6.50 -0.89 3.03
CA PRO A 188 6.97 -1.53 4.26
C PRO A 188 8.29 -0.98 4.82
N ILE A 189 9.17 -0.42 3.98
CA ILE A 189 10.47 0.14 4.38
C ILE A 189 10.24 1.47 5.10
N VAL A 190 9.53 2.41 4.47
CA VAL A 190 9.35 3.75 5.05
C VAL A 190 8.44 3.73 6.29
N ARG A 191 7.48 2.79 6.36
CA ARG A 191 6.66 2.54 7.57
C ARG A 191 7.52 2.21 8.79
N ARG A 192 8.64 1.51 8.57
CA ARG A 192 9.54 1.00 9.61
C ARG A 192 10.80 1.83 9.78
N ALA A 193 10.88 2.99 9.15
CA ALA A 193 12.02 3.89 9.26
C ALA A 193 11.78 4.92 10.38
N ASP A 194 12.26 4.64 11.60
CA ASP A 194 12.07 5.48 12.78
C ASP A 194 12.38 6.96 12.54
N SER A 195 13.49 7.26 11.84
CA SER A 195 13.88 8.63 11.52
C SER A 195 12.85 9.37 10.67
N LEU A 196 12.19 8.68 9.74
CA LEU A 196 11.11 9.23 8.92
C LEU A 196 9.81 9.38 9.73
N GLN A 197 9.54 8.43 10.64
CA GLN A 197 8.38 8.47 11.52
C GLN A 197 8.43 9.63 12.54
N LEU A 198 9.63 10.15 12.85
CA LEU A 198 9.80 11.33 13.71
C LEU A 198 9.52 12.67 13.02
N THR A 199 9.31 12.68 11.71
CA THR A 199 9.07 13.91 10.94
C THR A 199 7.68 14.48 11.17
N ALA A 200 7.50 15.77 10.84
CA ALA A 200 6.18 16.40 10.87
C ALA A 200 5.17 15.74 9.90
N ALA A 201 5.65 15.21 8.78
CA ALA A 201 4.79 14.54 7.80
C ALA A 201 4.21 13.23 8.34
N ALA A 202 5.03 12.40 9.00
CA ALA A 202 4.55 11.19 9.66
C ALA A 202 3.62 11.50 10.85
N ARG A 203 3.94 12.52 11.65
CA ARG A 203 3.03 12.94 12.74
C ARG A 203 1.66 13.38 12.23
N ARG A 204 1.61 14.09 11.10
CA ARG A 204 0.34 14.48 10.45
C ARG A 204 -0.47 13.26 9.99
N ALA A 205 0.20 12.20 9.53
CA ALA A 205 -0.46 10.96 9.14
C ALA A 205 -1.26 10.30 10.29
N MET A 206 -0.89 10.59 11.53
CA MET A 206 -1.51 10.04 12.74
C MET A 206 -2.59 10.96 13.33
N GLN A 207 -3.23 11.80 12.51
CA GLN A 207 -4.27 12.74 12.91
C GLN A 207 -5.50 12.62 11.99
N VAL A 208 -6.64 13.12 12.47
CA VAL A 208 -7.84 13.33 11.66
C VAL A 208 -7.93 14.81 11.34
N SER A 209 -7.81 15.18 10.06
CA SER A 209 -7.99 16.58 9.66
C SER A 209 -9.45 16.85 9.34
N LEU A 210 -10.03 17.88 9.96
CA LEU A 210 -11.40 18.29 9.78
C LEU A 210 -11.46 19.58 8.94
N SER A 211 -12.46 19.67 8.06
CA SER A 211 -12.82 20.93 7.41
C SER A 211 -13.26 21.97 8.44
N SER A 212 -13.15 23.26 8.11
CA SER A 212 -13.42 24.36 9.05
C SER A 212 -14.82 24.32 9.67
N ASP A 213 -15.83 23.97 8.87
CA ASP A 213 -17.22 23.81 9.29
C ASP A 213 -17.40 22.63 10.25
N LEU A 214 -16.78 21.48 9.97
CA LEU A 214 -16.89 20.30 10.82
C LEU A 214 -16.15 20.50 12.14
N PHE A 215 -14.96 21.10 12.10
CA PHE A 215 -14.17 21.45 13.28
C PHE A 215 -14.94 22.38 14.22
N ALA A 216 -15.57 23.43 13.67
CA ALA A 216 -16.41 24.36 14.43
C ALA A 216 -17.69 23.70 14.97
N LYS A 217 -18.37 22.90 14.14
CA LYS A 217 -19.61 22.19 14.51
C LYS A 217 -19.39 21.20 15.65
N LEU A 218 -18.24 20.52 15.68
CA LEU A 218 -17.88 19.58 16.74
C LEU A 218 -17.39 20.26 18.02
N GLY A 219 -17.03 21.55 17.96
CA GLY A 219 -16.53 22.29 19.12
C GLY A 219 -15.24 21.69 19.70
N VAL A 220 -14.39 21.14 18.84
CA VAL A 220 -13.11 20.53 19.22
C VAL A 220 -11.95 21.52 19.08
N GLN A 221 -10.87 21.26 19.80
CA GLN A 221 -9.58 21.93 19.64
C GLN A 221 -8.56 21.02 18.96
N ALA A 222 -7.46 21.59 18.45
CA ALA A 222 -6.40 20.79 17.86
C ALA A 222 -5.80 19.87 18.93
N GLY A 223 -5.71 18.57 18.63
CA GLY A 223 -5.29 17.53 19.56
C GLY A 223 -6.43 16.83 20.30
N ASP A 224 -7.65 17.38 20.30
CA ASP A 224 -8.80 16.73 20.94
C ASP A 224 -9.07 15.35 20.29
N PRO A 225 -9.44 14.34 21.08
CA PRO A 225 -9.81 13.03 20.55
C PRO A 225 -11.08 13.11 19.71
N VAL A 226 -11.01 12.61 18.48
CA VAL A 226 -12.15 12.51 17.55
C VAL A 226 -12.28 11.07 17.07
N ARG A 227 -13.50 10.55 17.15
CA ARG A 227 -13.87 9.24 16.61
C ARG A 227 -14.39 9.41 15.18
N VAL A 228 -13.82 8.63 14.26
CA VAL A 228 -14.34 8.47 12.90
C VAL A 228 -14.85 7.04 12.76
N MET A 229 -16.07 6.88 12.26
CA MET A 229 -16.71 5.59 12.03
C MET A 229 -17.05 5.39 10.56
N GLN A 230 -16.74 4.20 10.04
CA GLN A 230 -17.01 3.79 8.66
C GLN A 230 -17.28 2.28 8.62
N ASP A 231 -18.36 1.86 7.95
CA ASP A 231 -18.70 0.44 7.71
C ASP A 231 -18.63 -0.45 8.96
N GLY A 232 -19.13 0.07 10.09
CA GLY A 232 -19.14 -0.63 11.37
C GLY A 232 -17.80 -0.73 12.11
N ALA A 233 -16.74 -0.12 11.57
CA ALA A 233 -15.47 0.07 12.28
C ALA A 233 -15.32 1.52 12.73
N SER A 234 -14.42 1.74 13.69
CA SER A 234 -14.12 3.09 14.17
C SER A 234 -12.67 3.22 14.59
N VAL A 235 -12.12 4.41 14.38
CA VAL A 235 -10.81 4.82 14.89
C VAL A 235 -10.96 6.09 15.72
N VAL A 236 -10.12 6.26 16.74
CA VAL A 236 -10.02 7.50 17.50
C VAL A 236 -8.62 8.08 17.34
N LEU A 237 -8.55 9.33 16.87
CA LEU A 237 -7.31 10.03 16.55
C LEU A 237 -7.41 11.50 16.98
N PRO A 238 -6.28 12.19 17.21
CA PRO A 238 -6.29 13.61 17.52
C PRO A 238 -6.78 14.44 16.33
N ALA A 239 -7.65 15.41 16.60
CA ALA A 239 -8.16 16.35 15.61
C ALA A 239 -7.09 17.36 15.17
N ALA A 240 -7.11 17.69 13.88
CA ALA A 240 -6.42 18.82 13.29
C ALA A 240 -7.40 19.65 12.46
N LEU A 241 -7.23 20.96 12.43
CA LEU A 241 -7.95 21.83 11.49
C LEU A 241 -7.20 21.88 10.16
N GLU A 242 -7.87 21.52 9.07
CA GLU A 242 -7.34 21.69 7.71
C GLU A 242 -8.32 22.55 6.90
N ALA A 243 -8.12 23.87 6.97
CA ALA A 243 -9.03 24.85 6.38
C ALA A 243 -9.13 24.78 4.84
N THR A 244 -8.22 24.05 4.19
CA THR A 244 -8.24 23.78 2.74
C THR A 244 -9.16 22.63 2.34
N LEU A 245 -9.64 21.84 3.30
CA LEU A 245 -10.60 20.77 3.02
C LEU A 245 -11.95 21.38 2.62
N PRO A 246 -12.63 20.82 1.59
CA PRO A 246 -14.00 21.17 1.27
C PRO A 246 -14.93 20.98 2.47
N ALA A 247 -16.03 21.73 2.51
CA ALA A 247 -17.03 21.58 3.55
C ALA A 247 -17.57 20.14 3.62
N ASN A 248 -17.95 19.68 4.81
CA ASN A 248 -18.39 18.30 5.08
C ASN A 248 -17.40 17.22 4.66
N THR A 249 -16.10 17.48 4.74
CA THR A 249 -15.08 16.44 4.49
C THR A 249 -14.17 16.27 5.70
N VAL A 250 -13.65 15.06 5.83
CA VAL A 250 -12.65 14.71 6.84
C VAL A 250 -11.53 13.94 6.17
N ARG A 251 -10.28 14.33 6.43
CA ARG A 251 -9.13 13.55 6.00
C ARG A 251 -8.79 12.53 7.07
N VAL A 252 -8.77 11.26 6.70
CA VAL A 252 -8.22 10.18 7.52
C VAL A 252 -7.19 9.43 6.70
N PRO A 253 -5.88 9.67 6.94
CA PRO A 253 -4.80 9.07 6.17
C PRO A 253 -4.89 7.55 6.11
N ALA A 254 -4.65 6.99 4.93
CA ALA A 254 -4.58 5.55 4.68
C ALA A 254 -3.26 4.95 5.21
N ALA A 255 -3.14 3.62 5.14
CA ALA A 255 -1.88 2.90 5.37
C ALA A 255 -1.22 3.13 6.75
N THR A 256 -1.99 3.59 7.75
CA THR A 256 -1.55 3.70 9.14
C THR A 256 -2.19 2.61 9.98
N GLU A 257 -1.49 2.13 11.02
CA GLU A 257 -2.03 1.16 11.99
C GLU A 257 -3.37 1.58 12.60
N ALA A 258 -3.59 2.89 12.77
CA ALA A 258 -4.85 3.40 13.29
C ALA A 258 -5.98 3.27 12.26
N ALA A 259 -5.74 3.72 11.03
CA ALA A 259 -6.75 3.80 9.99
C ALA A 259 -6.97 2.51 9.20
N VAL A 260 -6.07 1.52 9.31
CA VAL A 260 -6.18 0.20 8.65
C VAL A 260 -7.45 -0.56 9.03
N THR A 261 -7.96 -0.25 10.23
CA THR A 261 -9.21 -0.81 10.74
C THR A 261 -10.45 -0.21 10.09
N LEU A 262 -10.32 0.96 9.44
CA LEU A 262 -11.37 1.51 8.60
C LEU A 262 -11.37 0.76 7.26
N GLY A 263 -12.55 0.58 6.67
CA GLY A 263 -12.70 -0.12 5.38
C GLY A 263 -12.22 0.71 4.21
N ALA A 264 -13.10 0.92 3.23
CA ALA A 264 -12.79 1.66 2.00
C ALA A 264 -12.12 3.01 2.28
N LEU A 265 -11.12 3.37 1.44
CA LEU A 265 -10.40 4.64 1.55
C LEU A 265 -11.29 5.88 1.42
N PHE A 266 -12.39 5.76 0.68
CA PHE A 266 -13.36 6.84 0.42
C PHE A 266 -14.77 6.37 0.76
N GLY A 267 -15.65 7.33 1.03
CA GLY A 267 -17.04 7.09 1.37
C GLY A 267 -17.50 7.86 2.60
N ASN A 268 -18.79 7.71 2.90
CA ASN A 268 -19.41 8.41 4.01
C ASN A 268 -18.93 7.89 5.37
N VAL A 269 -18.73 8.83 6.28
CA VAL A 269 -18.33 8.56 7.65
C VAL A 269 -19.17 9.36 8.62
N THR A 270 -19.19 8.88 9.86
CA THR A 270 -19.66 9.67 11.01
C THR A 270 -18.45 10.15 11.79
N VAL A 271 -18.48 11.41 12.21
CA VAL A 271 -17.42 12.03 13.00
C VAL A 271 -18.02 12.60 14.28
N GLU A 272 -17.46 12.24 15.42
CA GLU A 272 -17.90 12.71 16.74
C GLU A 272 -16.72 13.00 17.66
N LYS A 273 -16.96 13.85 18.67
CA LYS A 273 -15.98 14.06 19.74
C LYS A 273 -15.88 12.77 20.57
N ALA A 274 -14.66 12.33 20.82
CA ALA A 274 -14.39 11.23 21.74
C ALA A 274 -13.94 11.76 23.11
N ILE A 275 -13.90 10.88 24.11
CA ILE A 275 -13.51 11.24 25.48
C ILE A 275 -11.99 11.10 25.63
N ASP A 276 -11.45 9.96 25.20
CA ASP A 276 -10.03 9.63 25.35
C ASP A 276 -9.42 9.20 24.01
N LEU A 277 -8.15 9.53 23.81
CA LEU A 277 -7.33 8.89 22.78
C LEU A 277 -7.06 7.44 23.21
N PRO A 278 -6.92 6.50 22.25
CA PRO A 278 -6.47 5.15 22.58
C PRO A 278 -5.17 5.22 23.36
N ALA A 279 -5.03 4.38 24.40
CA ALA A 279 -3.76 4.24 25.10
C ALA A 279 -2.67 3.93 24.06
N GLY A 280 -1.74 4.86 23.87
CA GLY A 280 -0.89 4.87 22.70
C GLY A 280 -0.06 3.60 22.56
N ASN A 281 0.14 3.16 21.32
CA ASN A 281 1.43 2.62 20.90
C ASN A 281 2.48 3.73 21.09
N ASN A 282 2.84 3.99 22.35
CA ASN A 282 3.93 4.88 22.77
C ASN A 282 5.29 4.21 22.53
N ALA A 283 5.48 3.54 21.40
CA ALA A 283 6.76 2.96 20.99
C ALA A 283 7.58 4.00 20.20
N ALA A 284 7.73 5.20 20.76
CA ALA A 284 8.67 6.20 20.28
C ALA A 284 9.14 7.10 21.44
N ALA A 285 9.44 6.50 22.60
CA ALA A 285 10.09 7.19 23.71
C ALA A 285 10.75 6.23 24.73
N THR A 286 11.39 5.14 24.29
CA THR A 286 12.42 4.48 25.10
C THR A 286 13.58 4.10 24.21
N ALA A 287 14.47 5.08 24.00
CA ALA A 287 15.86 4.78 23.71
C ALA A 287 16.44 4.04 24.92
N THR A 288 16.83 2.79 24.73
CA THR A 288 17.81 2.12 25.59
C THR A 288 18.72 1.28 24.72
N ALA A 289 19.95 1.80 24.61
CA ALA A 289 21.26 1.18 24.34
C ALA A 289 21.36 0.00 23.36
#